data_AF-A0A925XKT1-F1
#
_entry.id   AF-A0A925XKT1-F1
#
_cell.length_a   1.000
_cell.length_b   1.000
_cell.length_c   1.000
_cell.angle_alpha   90.00
_cell.angle_beta   90.00
_cell.angle_gamma   90.00
#
_symmetry.space_group_name_H-M   'P 1'
#
loop_
_entity.id
_entity.type
_entity.pdbx_description
1 polymer ?
#
loop_
_entity_poly.entity_id
_entity_poly.type
_entity_poly.pdbx_seq_one_letter_code
_entity_poly.pdbx_strand_id
1 'polypeptide(L)' 'MTIKVGDKLPEGELQEFVDTETEGCALGPNTFKVPDITKGKKIVIFGLPGAYTPTCSAKHVPGYVQHFDAL' A
#
# COMPACT_ATOMS: atom_id res chain seq x y z
N MET A 1 -6.15 -8.07 -16.61
CA MET A 1 -5.17 -9.17 -16.75
C MET A 1 -4.54 -9.41 -15.40
N THR A 2 -4.37 -10.68 -15.00
CA THR A 2 -3.74 -11.04 -13.71
C THR A 2 -2.22 -11.01 -13.86
N ILE A 3 -1.53 -10.32 -12.94
CA ILE A 3 -0.05 -10.28 -12.89
C ILE A 3 0.52 -11.66 -12.55
N LYS A 4 1.70 -11.99 -13.08
CA LYS A 4 2.42 -13.24 -12.80
C LYS A 4 3.76 -12.97 -12.11
N VAL A 5 4.31 -14.02 -11.50
CA VAL A 5 5.64 -13.97 -10.89
C VAL A 5 6.68 -13.64 -11.97
N GLY A 6 7.53 -12.67 -11.70
CA GLY A 6 8.55 -12.17 -12.63
C GLY A 6 8.08 -11.03 -13.53
N ASP A 7 6.78 -10.73 -13.59
CA ASP A 7 6.28 -9.57 -14.30
C ASP A 7 6.70 -8.27 -13.60
N LYS A 8 6.89 -7.22 -14.40
CA LYS A 8 7.02 -5.87 -13.85
C LYS A 8 5.68 -5.44 -13.26
N LEU A 9 5.73 -4.79 -12.11
CA LEU A 9 4.56 -4.17 -11.49
C LEU A 9 3.95 -3.15 -12.47
N PRO A 10 2.63 -3.15 -12.69
CA PRO A 10 1.99 -2.21 -13.60
C PRO A 10 2.15 -0.77 -13.14
N GLU A 11 2.23 0.15 -14.10
CA GLU A 11 2.17 1.57 -13.84
C GLU A 11 0.78 1.96 -13.33
N GLY A 12 0.73 2.90 -12.39
CA GLY A 12 -0.50 3.37 -11.80
C GLY A 12 -0.23 4.50 -10.81
N GLU A 13 -1.30 5.18 -10.44
CA GLU A 13 -1.30 6.20 -9.40
C GLU A 13 -2.15 5.72 -8.22
N LEU A 14 -1.61 5.86 -7.02
CA LEU A 14 -2.30 5.55 -5.77
C LEU A 14 -2.41 6.82 -4.92
N GLN A 15 -3.42 6.88 -4.07
CA GLN A 15 -3.61 7.98 -3.15
C GLN A 15 -3.45 7.52 -1.71
N GLU A 16 -2.70 8.28 -0.93
CA GLU A 16 -2.55 8.10 0.52
C GLU A 16 -3.04 9.36 1.23
N PHE A 17 -3.77 9.16 2.32
CA PHE A 17 -4.24 10.26 3.16
C PHE A 17 -3.20 10.56 4.23
N VAL A 18 -2.67 11.77 4.24
CA VAL A 18 -1.67 12.26 5.20
C VAL A 18 -2.37 13.16 6.22
N ASP A 19 -2.37 12.73 7.48
CA ASP A 19 -3.04 13.42 8.60
C ASP A 19 -2.08 14.29 9.43
N THR A 20 -0.79 14.19 9.17
CA THR A 20 0.28 14.91 9.87
C THR A 20 1.19 15.60 8.86
N GLU A 21 1.51 16.87 9.10
CA GLU A 21 2.39 17.64 8.20
C GLU A 21 3.76 16.96 8.11
N THR A 22 4.13 16.54 6.90
CA THR A 22 5.40 15.92 6.59
C THR A 22 6.04 16.64 5.41
N GLU A 23 7.35 16.74 5.41
CA GLU A 23 8.09 17.49 4.41
C GLU A 23 7.88 16.88 3.01
N GLY A 24 7.20 17.62 2.13
CA GLY A 24 6.87 17.19 0.77
C GLY A 24 5.48 16.56 0.57
N CYS A 25 4.65 16.45 1.60
CA CYS A 25 3.25 16.01 1.49
C CYS A 25 2.29 17.06 2.03
N ALA A 26 1.17 17.30 1.33
CA ALA A 26 0.10 18.17 1.81
C ALA A 26 -0.79 17.42 2.82
N LEU A 27 -1.44 18.13 3.75
CA LEU A 27 -2.49 17.53 4.56
C LEU A 27 -3.65 17.08 3.66
N GLY A 28 -4.10 15.82 3.85
CA GLY A 28 -5.16 15.20 3.05
C GLY A 28 -4.65 14.21 1.99
N PRO A 29 -5.40 14.00 0.89
CA PRO A 29 -5.03 13.02 -0.13
C PRO A 29 -3.86 13.49 -0.99
N ASN A 30 -2.82 12.67 -1.08
CA ASN A 30 -1.65 12.88 -1.94
C ASN A 30 -1.56 11.78 -2.98
N THR A 31 -1.19 12.13 -4.21
CA THR A 31 -1.07 11.18 -5.33
C THR A 31 0.38 10.73 -5.51
N PHE A 32 0.58 9.42 -5.60
CA PHE A 32 1.88 8.79 -5.77
C PHE A 32 1.89 7.85 -6.97
N LYS A 33 2.96 7.90 -7.76
CA LYS A 33 3.18 6.96 -8.87
C LYS A 33 3.79 5.68 -8.34
N VAL A 34 3.15 4.54 -8.63
CA VAL A 34 3.60 3.21 -8.23
C VAL A 34 5.06 2.94 -8.62
N PRO A 35 5.53 3.26 -9.83
CA PRO A 35 6.93 3.05 -10.20
C PRO A 35 7.91 3.83 -9.31
N ASP A 36 7.56 5.05 -8.91
CA ASP A 36 8.44 5.92 -8.13
C ASP A 36 8.55 5.44 -6.67
N ILE A 37 7.43 5.05 -6.07
CA ILE A 37 7.43 4.57 -4.68
C ILE A 37 8.04 3.17 -4.53
N THR A 38 8.03 2.36 -5.60
CA THR A 38 8.53 0.97 -5.56
C THR A 38 9.97 0.78 -6.02
N LYS A 39 10.53 1.75 -6.75
CA LYS A 39 11.88 1.67 -7.31
C LYS A 39 12.95 1.41 -6.24
N GLY A 40 13.72 0.33 -6.42
CA GLY A 40 14.86 -0.01 -5.56
C GLY A 40 14.48 -0.50 -4.15
N LYS A 41 13.19 -0.73 -3.87
CA LYS A 41 12.71 -1.19 -2.57
C LYS A 41 12.22 -2.63 -2.64
N LYS A 42 12.35 -3.36 -1.54
CA LYS A 42 11.67 -4.63 -1.32
C LYS A 42 10.34 -4.34 -0.64
N ILE A 43 9.23 -4.59 -1.32
CA ILE A 43 7.89 -4.18 -0.88
C ILE A 43 6.95 -5.38 -0.90
N VAL A 44 6.11 -5.46 0.13
CA VAL A 44 4.95 -6.35 0.18
C VAL A 44 3.69 -5.53 -0.10
N ILE A 45 2.88 -5.93 -1.08
CA ILE A 45 1.61 -5.29 -1.42
C ILE A 45 0.50 -6.32 -1.19
N PHE A 46 -0.51 -5.97 -0.39
CA PHE A 46 -1.70 -6.80 -0.19
C PHE A 46 -2.97 -5.99 -0.48
N GLY A 47 -3.84 -6.53 -1.32
CA GLY A 47 -5.12 -5.94 -1.68
C GLY A 47 -6.27 -6.61 -0.93
N LEU A 48 -7.31 -5.83 -0.61
CA LEU A 48 -8.51 -6.34 0.07
C LEU A 48 -9.79 -5.76 -0.55
N PRO A 49 -10.95 -6.44 -0.43
CA PRO A 49 -12.18 -6.02 -1.08
C PRO A 49 -12.71 -4.63 -0.69
N GLY A 50 -12.49 -4.18 0.55
CA GLY A 50 -12.93 -2.85 0.99
C GLY A 50 -12.62 -2.55 2.45
N ALA A 51 -12.36 -1.27 2.72
CA ALA A 51 -12.16 -0.76 4.07
C ALA A 51 -13.40 -1.00 4.94
N TYR A 52 -13.21 -1.18 6.25
CA TYR A 52 -14.26 -1.41 7.25
C TYR A 52 -15.12 -2.67 7.06
N THR A 53 -14.77 -3.56 6.12
CA THR A 53 -15.46 -4.86 5.98
C THR A 53 -15.00 -5.85 7.06
N PRO A 54 -15.85 -6.81 7.49
CA PRO A 54 -15.60 -7.59 8.72
C PRO A 54 -14.26 -8.34 8.71
N THR A 55 -13.99 -9.15 7.69
CA THR A 55 -12.76 -9.95 7.61
C THR A 55 -11.51 -9.09 7.39
N CYS A 56 -11.64 -8.05 6.57
CA CYS A 56 -10.52 -7.17 6.24
C CYS A 56 -10.02 -6.42 7.47
N SER A 57 -10.95 -5.91 8.29
CA SER A 57 -10.64 -5.10 9.47
C SER A 57 -10.25 -5.94 10.68
N ALA A 58 -10.86 -7.10 10.87
CA ALA A 58 -10.61 -7.93 12.05
C ALA A 58 -9.39 -8.86 11.90
N LYS A 59 -9.01 -9.25 10.67
CA LYS A 59 -8.00 -10.29 10.45
C LYS A 59 -6.95 -9.94 9.42
N HIS A 60 -7.35 -9.46 8.24
CA HIS A 60 -6.42 -9.31 7.12
C HIS A 60 -5.37 -8.22 7.38
N VAL A 61 -5.80 -6.98 7.62
CA VAL A 61 -4.87 -5.86 7.91
C VAL A 61 -4.12 -6.06 9.24
N PRO A 62 -4.79 -6.42 10.36
CA PRO A 62 -4.09 -6.59 11.63
C PRO A 62 -2.98 -7.66 11.60
N GLY A 63 -3.14 -8.71 10.80
CA GLY A 63 -2.10 -9.73 10.64
C GLY A 63 -0.77 -9.17 10.11
N TYR A 64 -0.81 -8.27 9.12
CA TYR A 64 0.40 -7.62 8.62
C TYR A 64 1.04 -6.69 9.66
N VAL A 65 0.22 -5.99 10.45
CA VAL A 65 0.73 -5.11 11.53
C VAL A 65 1.43 -5.93 12.61
N GLN A 66 0.86 -7.07 13.01
CA GLN A 66 1.42 -7.96 14.03
C GLN A 66 2.73 -8.62 13.60
N HIS A 67 2.90 -8.89 12.30
CA HIS A 67 4.08 -9.53 11.74
C HIS A 67 5.08 -8.55 11.12
N PHE A 68 4.89 -7.24 11.30
CA PHE A 68 5.71 -6.22 10.66
C PHE A 68 7.20 -6.36 11.01
N ASP A 69 7.52 -6.62 12.28
CA ASP A 69 8.91 -6.76 12.76
C ASP A 69 9.53 -8.14 12.49
N ALA A 70 8.78 -9.09 11.93
CA ALA A 70 9.25 -10.45 11.66
C ALA A 70 9.86 -10.63 10.26
N LEU A 71 9.99 -9.55 9.49
CA LEU A 71 10.42 -9.50 8.08
C LEU A 71 11.82 -8.90 7.90
#